data_AF-A0A1F0F6Q7-F1
#
_entry.id   AF-A0A1F0F6Q7-F1
#
_cell.length_a   1.000
_cell.length_b   1.000
_cell.length_c   1.000
_cell.angle_alpha   90.00
_cell.angle_beta   90.00
_cell.angle_gamma   90.00
#
_symmetry.space_group_name_H-M   'P 1'
#
loop_
_entity.id
_entity.type
_entity.pdbx_description
1 polymer ?
#
loop_
_entity_poly.entity_id
_entity_poly.type
_entity_poly.pdbx_seq_one_letter_code
_entity_poly.pdbx_strand_id
1 'polypeptide(L)'
;MARGGFPGGGNMNSMMKKVQKMQQEMARTQQEIEEKEFSSTAGGGVIEAVVNGKKEVVKIKIDEDVVDPEDTEMLEDLVVAAINDALKKADEYSQKEMGKLTGNINIPGLM
;
A
#
# COMPACT_ATOMS: atom_id res chain seq x y z
N MET A 1 -27.09 46.43 23.18
CA MET A 1 -26.81 45.05 23.66
C MET A 1 -27.50 44.07 22.72
N ALA A 2 -26.78 43.35 21.88
CA ALA A 2 -27.29 42.20 21.13
C ALA A 2 -26.23 41.10 21.16
N ARG A 3 -26.58 40.00 21.81
CA ARG A 3 -25.72 38.88 22.18
C ARG A 3 -25.60 37.94 20.97
N GLY A 4 -24.50 38.04 20.23
CA GLY A 4 -24.10 37.05 19.22
C GLY A 4 -23.42 35.87 19.91
N GLY A 5 -24.16 34.81 20.22
CA GLY A 5 -23.62 33.54 20.70
C GLY A 5 -23.65 32.51 19.58
N PHE A 6 -22.50 32.18 19.00
CA PHE A 6 -22.36 31.06 18.06
C PHE A 6 -22.38 29.72 18.82
N PRO A 7 -23.32 28.80 18.55
CA PRO A 7 -23.31 27.45 19.10
C PRO A 7 -22.37 26.56 18.28
N GLY A 8 -21.07 26.51 18.62
CA GLY A 8 -20.07 25.72 17.86
C GLY A 8 -19.00 24.96 18.64
N GLY A 9 -18.81 25.22 19.94
CA GLY A 9 -17.64 24.73 20.69
C GLY A 9 -17.59 23.22 20.99
N GLY A 10 -18.74 22.55 21.16
CA GLY A 10 -18.79 21.12 21.52
C GLY A 10 -18.47 20.17 20.36
N ASN A 11 -18.75 20.58 19.12
CA ASN A 11 -18.51 19.78 17.93
C ASN A 11 -17.02 19.79 17.51
N MET A 12 -16.33 20.89 17.76
CA MET A 12 -14.91 21.08 17.40
C MET A 12 -13.97 20.17 18.20
N ASN A 13 -14.19 20.03 19.51
CA ASN A 13 -13.34 19.20 20.37
C ASN A 13 -13.47 17.70 20.04
N SER A 14 -14.69 17.24 19.75
CA SER A 14 -14.95 15.87 19.31
C SER A 14 -14.36 15.58 17.93
N MET A 15 -14.34 16.58 17.04
CA MET A 15 -13.69 16.48 15.74
C MET A 15 -12.17 16.39 15.88
N MET A 16 -11.55 17.23 16.71
CA MET A 16 -10.10 17.21 16.95
C MET A 16 -9.63 15.85 17.47
N LYS A 17 -10.36 15.24 18.41
CA LYS A 17 -10.05 13.88 18.91
C LYS A 17 -10.13 12.81 17.83
N LYS A 18 -11.12 12.89 16.93
CA LYS A 18 -11.23 11.96 15.78
C LYS A 18 -10.07 12.13 14.81
N VAL A 19 -9.67 13.37 14.52
CA VAL A 19 -8.52 13.68 13.65
C VAL A 19 -7.21 13.15 14.27
N GLN A 20 -7.00 13.35 15.58
CA GLN A 20 -5.82 12.82 16.26
C GLN A 20 -5.75 11.29 16.20
N LYS A 21 -6.87 10.60 16.46
CA LYS A 21 -6.94 9.13 16.35
C LYS A 21 -6.65 8.68 14.91
N MET A 22 -7.21 9.35 13.91
CA MET A 22 -6.96 9.06 12.51
C MET A 22 -5.48 9.25 12.15
N GLN A 23 -4.83 10.32 12.61
CA GLN A 23 -3.40 10.54 12.38
C GLN A 23 -2.55 9.39 12.94
N GLN A 24 -2.88 8.89 14.13
CA GLN A 24 -2.21 7.74 14.74
C GLN A 24 -2.46 6.44 13.96
N GLU A 25 -3.72 6.19 13.57
CA GLU A 25 -4.08 5.00 12.78
C GLU A 25 -3.44 5.01 11.40
N MET A 26 -3.39 6.16 10.72
CA MET A 26 -2.68 6.32 9.44
C MET A 26 -1.18 6.05 9.58
N ALA A 27 -0.54 6.60 10.61
CA ALA A 27 0.89 6.36 10.84
C ALA A 27 1.18 4.87 11.09
N ARG A 28 0.36 4.20 11.91
CA ARG A 28 0.50 2.76 12.16
C ARG A 28 0.27 1.94 10.89
N THR A 29 -0.80 2.21 10.14
CA THR A 29 -1.11 1.50 8.91
C THR A 29 -0.03 1.74 7.84
N GLN A 30 0.55 2.94 7.77
CA GLN A 30 1.69 3.20 6.89
C GLN A 30 2.88 2.31 7.23
N GLN A 31 3.22 2.18 8.51
CA GLN A 31 4.30 1.28 8.96
C GLN A 31 3.99 -0.19 8.64
N GLU A 32 2.75 -0.65 8.90
CA GLU A 32 2.31 -2.01 8.59
C GLU A 32 2.38 -2.31 7.09
N ILE A 33 2.04 -1.35 6.23
CA ILE A 33 2.18 -1.48 4.79
C ILE A 33 3.65 -1.63 4.42
N GLU A 34 4.51 -0.75 4.93
CA GLU A 34 5.94 -0.72 4.60
C GLU A 34 6.66 -2.03 4.94
N GLU A 35 6.33 -2.66 6.06
CA GLU A 35 6.93 -3.91 6.51
C GLU A 35 6.36 -5.16 5.82
N LYS A 36 5.19 -5.05 5.19
CA LYS A 36 4.54 -6.19 4.56
C LYS A 36 5.25 -6.58 3.27
N GLU A 37 5.43 -7.89 3.09
CA GLU A 37 5.93 -8.48 1.85
C GLU A 37 4.80 -8.93 0.93
N PHE A 38 5.03 -8.80 -0.37
CA PHE A 38 4.14 -9.15 -1.45
C PHE A 38 4.92 -9.98 -2.47
N SER A 39 4.39 -11.14 -2.83
CA SER A 39 5.02 -12.00 -3.82
C SER A 39 4.18 -12.15 -5.09
N SER A 40 4.89 -12.37 -6.19
CA SER A 40 4.29 -12.86 -7.42
C SER A 40 5.22 -13.80 -8.17
N THR A 41 4.63 -14.57 -9.07
CA THR A 41 5.34 -15.56 -9.88
C THR A 41 5.13 -15.33 -11.37
N ALA A 42 6.13 -15.68 -12.17
CA ALA A 42 6.04 -15.70 -13.63
C ALA A 42 6.46 -17.07 -14.19
N GLY A 43 6.16 -17.32 -15.48
CA GLY A 43 6.64 -18.50 -16.20
C GLY A 43 6.10 -19.83 -15.65
N GLY A 44 4.88 -19.85 -15.10
CA GLY A 44 4.31 -21.05 -14.48
C GLY A 44 4.85 -21.37 -13.08
N GLY A 45 5.53 -20.42 -12.42
CA GLY A 45 6.05 -20.59 -11.05
C GLY A 45 7.57 -20.70 -10.97
N VAL A 46 8.25 -20.73 -12.11
CA VAL A 46 9.71 -20.85 -12.21
C VAL A 46 10.46 -19.59 -11.77
N ILE A 47 9.79 -18.43 -11.73
CA ILE A 47 10.31 -17.23 -11.08
C ILE A 47 9.34 -16.77 -10.00
N GLU A 48 9.87 -16.44 -8.82
CA GLU A 48 9.16 -15.77 -7.74
C GLU A 48 9.89 -14.47 -7.37
N ALA A 49 9.19 -13.34 -7.41
CA ALA A 49 9.68 -12.06 -6.91
C ALA A 49 8.91 -11.66 -5.65
N VAL A 50 9.64 -11.17 -4.65
CA VAL A 50 9.08 -10.66 -3.40
C VAL A 50 9.51 -9.20 -3.24
N VAL A 51 8.54 -8.32 -3.02
CA VAL A 51 8.74 -6.89 -2.75
C VAL A 51 8.11 -6.51 -1.42
N ASN A 52 8.63 -5.49 -0.75
CA ASN A 52 7.96 -4.92 0.43
C ASN A 52 7.05 -3.74 0.06
N GLY A 53 6.30 -3.21 1.03
CA GLY A 53 5.46 -2.01 0.82
C GLY A 53 6.23 -0.72 0.57
N LYS A 54 7.56 -0.71 0.79
CA LYS A 54 8.46 0.38 0.35
C LYS A 54 8.85 0.29 -1.12
N LYS A 55 8.35 -0.72 -1.85
CA LYS A 55 8.69 -1.04 -3.25
C LYS A 55 10.14 -1.46 -3.44
N GLU A 56 10.75 -2.04 -2.40
CA GLU A 56 12.07 -2.63 -2.48
C GLU A 56 11.92 -4.12 -2.82
N VAL A 57 12.72 -4.62 -3.76
CA VAL A 57 12.82 -6.06 -4.04
C VAL A 57 13.63 -6.70 -2.92
N VAL A 58 12.99 -7.59 -2.14
CA VAL A 58 13.62 -8.24 -0.99
C VAL A 58 14.11 -9.65 -1.31
N LYS A 59 13.51 -10.29 -2.33
CA LYS A 59 13.89 -11.64 -2.75
C LYS A 59 13.52 -11.91 -4.20
N ILE A 60 14.37 -12.65 -4.89
CA ILE A 60 14.07 -13.29 -6.16
C ILE A 60 14.46 -14.76 -6.04
N LYS A 61 13.59 -15.67 -6.49
CA LYS A 61 13.91 -17.07 -6.72
C LYS A 61 13.74 -17.37 -8.20
N ILE A 62 14.67 -18.15 -8.74
CA ILE A 62 14.71 -18.58 -10.12
C ILE A 62 14.96 -20.09 -10.10
N ASP A 63 14.12 -20.83 -10.80
CA ASP A 63 14.30 -22.26 -11.02
C ASP A 63 15.46 -22.49 -11.99
N GLU A 64 16.26 -23.54 -11.76
CA GLU A 64 17.41 -23.85 -12.61
C GLU A 64 17.01 -24.21 -14.04
N ASP A 65 15.80 -24.73 -14.22
CA ASP A 65 15.25 -25.13 -15.52
C ASP A 65 15.07 -23.94 -16.50
N VAL A 66 15.03 -22.71 -15.99
CA VAL A 66 14.91 -21.49 -16.82
C VAL A 66 16.21 -20.71 -16.94
N VAL A 67 17.33 -21.25 -16.44
CA VAL A 67 18.65 -20.62 -16.55
C VAL A 67 19.40 -21.22 -17.75
N ASP A 68 19.04 -20.75 -18.95
CA ASP A 68 19.74 -21.11 -20.19
C ASP A 68 20.64 -19.95 -20.65
N PRO A 69 21.98 -20.13 -20.73
CA PRO A 69 22.87 -19.10 -21.23
C PRO A 69 22.68 -18.79 -22.72
N GLU A 70 22.01 -19.64 -23.49
CA GLU A 70 21.67 -19.39 -24.90
C GLU A 70 20.35 -18.62 -25.06
N ASP A 71 19.52 -18.52 -24.00
CA ASP A 71 18.23 -17.82 -23.99
C ASP A 71 18.03 -16.98 -22.72
N THR A 72 18.89 -15.98 -22.54
CA THR A 72 18.80 -15.05 -21.40
C THR A 72 17.63 -14.09 -21.52
N GLU A 73 17.13 -13.82 -22.73
CA GLU A 73 16.02 -12.89 -22.98
C GLU A 73 14.73 -13.40 -22.32
N MET A 74 14.43 -14.71 -22.42
CA MET A 74 13.28 -15.29 -21.73
C MET A 74 13.36 -15.08 -20.22
N LEU A 75 14.53 -15.31 -19.62
CA LEU A 75 14.73 -15.17 -18.19
C LEU A 75 14.51 -13.71 -17.75
N GLU A 76 15.06 -12.76 -18.49
CA GLU A 76 14.89 -11.33 -18.25
C GLU A 76 13.41 -10.91 -18.28
N ASP A 77 12.66 -11.34 -19.30
CA ASP A 77 11.24 -11.05 -19.45
C ASP A 77 10.41 -11.60 -18.27
N LEU A 78 10.70 -12.83 -17.84
CA LEU A 78 10.02 -13.46 -16.71
C LEU A 78 10.31 -12.73 -15.39
N VAL A 79 11.56 -12.29 -15.17
CA VAL A 79 11.93 -11.50 -13.99
C VAL A 79 11.18 -10.17 -13.97
N VAL A 80 11.15 -9.46 -15.10
CA VAL A 80 10.43 -8.19 -15.24
C VAL A 80 8.94 -8.38 -14.96
N ALA A 81 8.33 -9.44 -15.50
CA ALA A 81 6.93 -9.74 -15.27
C ALA A 81 6.63 -10.02 -13.79
N ALA A 82 7.44 -10.86 -13.12
CA ALA A 82 7.24 -11.20 -11.72
C ALA A 82 7.37 -9.98 -10.78
N ILE A 83 8.40 -9.15 -10.98
CA ILE A 83 8.64 -7.95 -10.16
C ILE A 83 7.50 -6.94 -10.34
N ASN A 84 7.12 -6.63 -11.58
CA ASN A 84 6.07 -5.66 -11.84
C ASN A 84 4.72 -6.09 -11.25
N ASP A 85 4.38 -7.38 -11.31
CA ASP A 85 3.15 -7.88 -10.71
C ASP A 85 3.20 -7.84 -9.18
N ALA A 86 4.35 -8.16 -8.57
CA ALA A 86 4.54 -8.02 -7.12
C ALA A 86 4.41 -6.55 -6.66
N LEU A 87 5.00 -5.60 -7.39
CA LEU A 87 4.86 -4.16 -7.15
C LEU A 87 3.41 -3.70 -7.27
N LYS A 88 2.69 -4.18 -8.28
CA LYS A 88 1.27 -3.88 -8.47
C LYS A 88 0.43 -4.36 -7.28
N LYS A 89 0.69 -5.56 -6.76
CA LYS A 89 0.02 -6.06 -5.54
C LYS A 89 0.31 -5.20 -4.32
N ALA A 90 1.55 -4.73 -4.16
CA ALA A 90 1.90 -3.81 -3.08
C ALA A 90 1.14 -2.47 -3.20
N ASP A 91 1.03 -1.92 -4.40
CA ASP A 91 0.26 -0.70 -4.68
C ASP A 91 -1.24 -0.86 -4.43
N GLU A 92 -1.84 -1.94 -4.91
CA GLU A 92 -3.25 -2.25 -4.70
C GLU A 92 -3.56 -2.43 -3.21
N TYR A 93 -2.70 -3.13 -2.47
CA TYR A 93 -2.84 -3.30 -1.03
C TYR A 93 -2.73 -1.96 -0.30
N SER A 94 -1.73 -1.15 -0.63
CA SER A 94 -1.51 0.15 -0.01
C SER A 94 -2.71 1.07 -0.21
N GLN A 95 -3.24 1.14 -1.44
CA GLN A 95 -4.45 1.91 -1.76
C GLN A 95 -5.67 1.38 -1.01
N LYS A 96 -5.82 0.06 -0.90
CA LYS A 96 -6.94 -0.56 -0.19
C LYS A 96 -6.90 -0.25 1.30
N GLU A 97 -5.75 -0.42 1.97
CA GLU A 97 -5.65 -0.18 3.41
C GLU A 97 -5.80 1.30 3.75
N MET A 98 -5.18 2.20 2.99
CA MET A 98 -5.38 3.64 3.16
C MET A 98 -6.81 4.08 2.84
N GLY A 99 -7.42 3.47 1.81
CA GLY A 99 -8.81 3.70 1.43
C GLY A 99 -9.82 3.28 2.51
N LYS A 100 -9.52 2.27 3.34
CA LYS A 100 -10.37 1.92 4.49
C LYS A 100 -10.34 3.00 5.58
N LEU A 101 -9.19 3.65 5.77
CA LEU A 101 -9.04 4.71 6.75
C LEU A 101 -9.76 6.00 6.32
N THR A 102 -9.67 6.34 5.03
CA THR A 102 -10.24 7.58 4.47
C THR A 102 -11.68 7.43 3.98
N GLY A 103 -12.04 6.27 3.42
CA GLY A 103 -13.36 5.98 2.86
C GLY A 103 -14.48 5.85 3.88
N ASN A 104 -14.13 5.67 5.16
CA ASN A 104 -15.09 5.72 6.27
C ASN A 104 -15.35 7.14 6.77
N ILE A 105 -14.71 8.15 6.17
CA ILE A 105 -14.81 9.55 6.57
C ILE A 105 -15.61 10.33 5.53
N ASN A 106 -16.92 10.37 5.74
CA ASN A 106 -17.73 11.49 5.24
C ASN A 106 -17.26 12.75 5.99
N ILE A 107 -16.19 13.42 5.54
CA ILE A 107 -15.85 14.76 6.01
C ILE A 107 -16.77 15.75 5.29
N PRO A 108 -17.71 16.41 5.99
CA PRO A 108 -18.50 17.47 5.38
C PRO A 108 -17.54 18.62 5.01
N GLY A 109 -17.40 18.93 3.71
CA GLY A 109 -16.63 20.08 3.22
C GLY A 109 -15.36 19.78 2.41
N LEU A 110 -15.14 18.56 1.91
CA LEU A 110 -14.05 18.23 0.97
C LEU A 110 -14.55 17.71 -0.40
N MET A 111 -15.61 18.33 -0.93
CA MET A 111 -15.95 18.28 -2.36
C MET A 111 -15.93 19.69 -2.94
#